data_AF-A0A2V6ZKU5-F1
#
_entry.id   AF-A0A2V6ZKU5-F1
#
_cell.length_a   1.000
_cell.length_b   1.000
_cell.length_c   1.000
_cell.angle_alpha   90.00
_cell.angle_beta   90.00
_cell.angle_gamma   90.00
#
_symmetry.space_group_name_H-M   'P 1'
#
loop_
_entity.id
_entity.type
_entity.pdbx_description
1 polymer ?
#
loop_
_entity_poly.entity_id
_entity_poly.type
_entity_poly.pdbx_seq_one_letter_code
_entity_poly.pdbx_strand_id
1 'polypeptide(L)' 'MPLAALAVAASVLAGCLGTTTDSPAPVDIQSPGTWTPLAPMPTARQEVAVAELNGRVFVIGGFGPG' A
#
# COMPACT_ATOMS: atom_id res chain seq x y z
N MET A 1 4.99 25.02 -32.12
CA MET A 1 4.64 23.58 -32.26
C MET A 1 5.93 22.76 -32.42
N PRO A 2 6.80 22.66 -31.40
CA PRO A 2 7.16 21.29 -30.95
C PRO A 2 7.62 21.14 -29.47
N LEU A 3 7.73 22.21 -28.67
CA LEU A 3 8.38 22.10 -27.36
C LEU A 3 7.51 21.45 -26.27
N ALA A 4 6.18 21.64 -26.33
CA ALA A 4 5.25 21.06 -25.36
C ALA A 4 5.10 19.53 -25.50
N ALA A 5 5.33 18.97 -26.70
CA ALA A 5 5.19 17.54 -26.94
C ALA A 5 6.36 16.72 -26.36
N LEU A 6 7.57 17.29 -26.28
CA LEU A 6 8.73 16.61 -25.71
C LEU A 6 8.67 16.50 -24.17
N ALA A 7 8.08 17.49 -23.50
CA ALA A 7 7.99 17.50 -22.04
C ALA A 7 7.01 16.44 -21.48
N VAL A 8 5.94 16.14 -22.21
CA VAL A 8 4.94 15.13 -21.83
C VAL A 8 5.46 13.71 -22.06
N ALA A 9 6.26 13.48 -23.11
CA ALA A 9 6.84 12.16 -23.38
C ALA A 9 7.88 11.74 -22.31
N ALA A 10 8.65 12.68 -21.77
CA ALA A 10 9.65 12.41 -20.75
C ALA A 10 9.05 12.04 -19.38
N SER A 11 7.84 12.52 -19.07
CA SER A 11 7.17 12.26 -17.78
C SER A 11 6.43 10.91 -17.75
N VAL A 12 6.05 10.36 -18.90
CA VAL A 12 5.35 9.06 -18.98
C VAL A 12 6.31 7.87 -18.79
N LEU A 13 7.58 7.98 -19.22
CA LEU A 13 8.55 6.89 -19.00
C LEU A 13 9.02 6.76 -17.54
N ALA A 14 8.88 7.80 -16.71
CA ALA A 14 9.27 7.76 -15.31
C ALA A 14 8.29 6.96 -14.43
N GLY A 15 7.05 6.75 -14.87
CA GLY A 15 6.02 6.04 -14.11
C GLY A 15 6.13 4.51 -14.13
N CYS A 16 6.71 3.93 -15.20
CA CYS A 16 6.88 2.48 -15.32
C CYS A 16 8.20 1.96 -14.76
N LEU A 17 9.13 2.85 -14.40
CA LEU A 17 10.39 2.47 -13.79
C LEU A 17 10.26 2.13 -12.30
N GLY A 18 9.03 2.18 -11.75
CA GLY A 18 8.65 1.70 -10.44
C GLY A 18 9.79 1.85 -9.45
N THR A 19 10.00 3.06 -8.92
CA THR A 19 10.95 3.23 -7.82
C THR A 19 10.46 2.36 -6.68
N THR A 20 10.95 1.12 -6.60
CA THR A 20 10.91 0.34 -5.38
C THR A 20 11.67 1.20 -4.39
N THR A 21 10.94 1.92 -3.53
CA THR A 21 11.56 2.42 -2.32
C THR A 21 11.96 1.17 -1.57
N ASP A 22 13.22 0.76 -1.69
CA ASP A 22 13.80 -0.17 -0.74
C ASP A 22 13.48 0.40 0.63
N SER A 23 12.69 -0.33 1.41
CA SER A 23 12.39 0.07 2.76
C SER A 23 13.73 0.10 3.51
N PRO A 24 14.14 1.23 4.11
CA PRO A 24 15.37 1.28 4.88
C PRO A 24 15.26 0.47 6.18
N ALA A 25 14.06 -0.03 6.51
CA ALA A 25 13.86 -0.88 7.67
C ALA A 25 14.58 -2.22 7.46
N PRO A 26 15.48 -2.62 8.38
CA PRO A 26 16.01 -3.97 8.40
C PRO A 26 14.86 -4.97 8.43
N VAL A 27 14.82 -5.87 7.45
CA VAL A 27 13.95 -7.05 7.54
C VAL A 27 14.57 -8.00 8.56
N ASP A 28 13.95 -8.15 9.72
CA ASP A 28 14.34 -9.18 10.69
C ASP A 28 13.87 -10.56 10.20
N ILE A 29 14.52 -11.04 9.15
CA ILE A 29 14.32 -12.40 8.61
C ILE A 29 15.04 -13.46 9.43
N GLN A 30 15.85 -13.07 10.42
CA GLN A 30 16.55 -14.01 11.29
C GLN A 30 15.70 -14.41 12.51
N SER A 31 14.73 -13.58 12.92
CA SER A 31 13.77 -13.89 13.96
C SER A 31 12.33 -13.63 13.46
N PRO A 32 11.76 -14.54 12.65
CA PRO A 32 10.39 -14.36 12.16
C PRO A 32 9.42 -14.38 13.35
N GLY A 33 8.60 -13.34 13.45
CA GLY A 33 7.49 -13.31 14.39
C GLY A 33 6.46 -14.41 14.08
N THR A 34 5.62 -14.75 15.07
CA THR A 34 4.51 -15.70 14.88
C THR A 34 3.21 -14.94 14.65
N TRP A 35 2.49 -15.27 13.58
CA TRP A 35 1.13 -14.78 13.36
C TRP A 35 0.17 -15.42 14.35
N THR A 36 -0.65 -14.61 15.00
CA THR A 36 -1.72 -15.07 15.87
C THR A 36 -3.05 -14.48 15.42
N PRO A 37 -4.15 -15.25 15.46
CA PRO A 37 -5.46 -14.74 15.10
C PRO A 37 -5.94 -13.73 16.16
N LEU A 38 -6.51 -12.62 15.70
CA LEU A 38 -7.26 -11.69 16.53
C LEU A 38 -8.76 -11.93 16.36
N ALA A 39 -9.56 -11.17 17.12
CA ALA A 39 -11.01 -11.15 16.91
C ALA A 39 -11.32 -10.83 15.43
N PRO A 40 -12.24 -11.58 14.79
CA PRO A 40 -12.58 -11.32 13.40
C PRO A 40 -13.27 -9.96 13.24
N MET A 41 -13.14 -9.35 12.05
CA MET A 41 -13.92 -8.16 11.72
C MET A 41 -15.43 -8.50 11.71
N PRO A 42 -16.31 -7.56 12.10
CA PRO A 42 -17.77 -7.79 12.10
C PRO A 42 -18.34 -8.13 10.72
N THR A 43 -17.70 -7.68 9.65
CA THR A 43 -18.05 -7.97 8.26
C THR A 43 -16.79 -8.37 7.49
N ALA A 44 -16.87 -9.41 6.68
CA ALA A 44 -15.80 -9.72 5.72
C ALA A 44 -15.62 -8.54 4.74
N ARG A 45 -14.38 -8.18 4.45
CA ARG A 45 -14.03 -7.11 3.50
C ARG A 45 -12.67 -7.34 2.85
N GLN A 46 -12.52 -6.86 1.63
CA GLN A 46 -11.28 -6.82 0.84
C GLN A 46 -11.06 -5.40 0.30
N GLU A 47 -9.87 -5.11 -0.23
CA GLU A 47 -9.54 -3.82 -0.89
C GLU A 47 -9.80 -2.59 0.01
N VAL A 48 -9.31 -2.66 1.24
CA VAL A 48 -9.53 -1.63 2.27
C VAL A 48 -8.39 -0.63 2.37
N ALA A 49 -8.70 0.59 2.80
CA ALA A 49 -7.70 1.50 3.35
C ALA A 49 -7.57 1.28 4.87
N VAL A 50 -6.34 1.40 5.40
CA VAL A 50 -6.06 1.23 6.83
C VAL A 50 -5.21 2.38 7.35
N ALA A 51 -5.54 2.89 8.54
CA ALA A 51 -4.74 3.88 9.26
C ALA A 51 -4.74 3.60 10.76
N GLU A 52 -3.64 3.94 11.43
CA GLU A 52 -3.57 3.97 12.89
C GLU A 52 -3.83 5.40 13.39
N LEU A 53 -4.64 5.53 14.44
CA LEU A 53 -4.88 6.79 15.13
C LEU A 53 -5.15 6.53 16.62
N ASN A 54 -4.32 7.12 17.50
CA ASN A 54 -4.44 7.04 18.96
C ASN A 54 -4.48 5.59 19.50
N GLY A 55 -3.60 4.73 18.98
CA GLY A 55 -3.48 3.32 19.35
C GLY A 55 -4.60 2.43 18.78
N ARG A 56 -5.36 2.92 17.81
CA ARG A 56 -6.48 2.18 17.20
C ARG A 56 -6.29 2.07 15.70
N VAL A 57 -6.53 0.88 15.17
CA VAL A 57 -6.49 0.60 13.73
C VAL A 57 -7.89 0.81 13.16
N PHE A 58 -8.00 1.71 12.19
CA PHE A 58 -9.21 2.01 11.45
C PHE A 58 -9.12 1.37 10.06
N VAL A 59 -10.16 0.61 9.71
CA VAL A 59 -10.30 -0.04 8.40
C VAL A 59 -11.48 0.60 7.69
N ILE A 60 -11.26 1.22 6.53
CA ILE A 60 -12.23 2.07 5.84
C ILE A 60 -12.48 1.56 4.41
N GLY A 61 -13.76 1.53 4.02
CA GLY A 61 -14.18 1.11 2.68
C GLY A 61 -14.06 -0.40 2.43
N GLY A 62 -13.87 -0.77 1.17
CA GLY A 62 -13.70 -2.15 0.71
C GLY A 62 -15.00 -2.85 0.30
N PHE A 63 -14.85 -4.07 -0.20
CA PHE A 63 -15.92 -4.92 -0.73
C PHE A 63 -16.17 -6.11 0.18
N GLY A 64 -17.43 -6.28 0.62
CA GLY A 64 -17.88 -7.43 1.39
C GLY A 64 -18.64 -8.46 0.53
N PRO A 65 -19.02 -9.60 1.12
CA PRO A 65 -19.96 -10.51 0.49
C PRO A 65 -21.30 -9.78 0.28
N GLY A 66 -21.82 -9.83 -0.94
CA GLY A 66 -23.16 -9.33 -1.29
C GLY A 66 -24.26 -10.22 -0.75
#